data_AF-A0A4W5NZL2-F1
#
_entry.id   AF-A0A4W5NZL2-F1
#
_cell.length_a   1.000
_cell.length_b   1.000
_cell.length_c   1.000
_cell.angle_alpha   90.00
_cell.angle_beta   90.00
_cell.angle_gamma   90.00
#
_symmetry.space_group_name_H-M   'P 1'
#
loop_
_entity.id
_entity.type
_entity.pdbx_description
1 polymer ?
#
loop_
_entity_poly.entity_id
_entity_poly.type
_entity_poly.pdbx_seq_one_letter_code
_entity_poly.pdbx_strand_id
1 'polypeptide(L)'
;WHWPKLLAKAGCRAVAIDLPGFGQSKSAVAPSAVGELAPGGFLKHVCEALGMGPVVVVSPSLSGMYSLPFFFQHEALVQAYIPVAPICTEKFTAEQYISIQTPSLIVYGDQDAQLKEVSLNNLRKLANHKVVVILLESGVPCY
;
A
#
# COMPACT_ATOMS: atom_id res chain seq x y z
N TRP A 1 5.81 4.42 14.50
CA TRP A 1 6.56 5.32 13.58
C TRP A 1 8.10 5.23 13.68
N HIS A 2 8.71 4.04 13.59
CA HIS A 2 10.19 3.88 13.53
C HIS A 2 10.73 3.34 12.20
N TRP A 3 9.86 3.00 11.25
CA TRP A 3 10.22 2.42 9.96
C TRP A 3 11.26 3.24 9.17
N PRO A 4 11.12 4.58 9.00
CA PRO A 4 12.12 5.32 8.22
C PRO A 4 13.52 5.25 8.83
N LYS A 5 13.64 5.23 10.16
CA LYS A 5 14.93 5.11 10.86
C LYS A 5 15.52 3.72 10.72
N LEU A 6 14.70 2.67 10.81
CA LEU A 6 15.13 1.28 10.62
C LEU A 6 15.57 1.03 9.17
N LEU A 7 14.81 1.50 8.20
CA LEU A 7 15.11 1.39 6.78
C LEU A 7 16.38 2.18 6.41
N ALA A 8 16.55 3.38 6.94
CA ALA A 8 17.78 4.15 6.74
C ALA A 8 19.01 3.42 7.29
N LYS A 9 18.91 2.77 8.46
CA LYS A 9 19.98 1.93 9.02
C LYS A 9 20.30 0.71 8.14
N ALA A 10 19.31 0.18 7.42
CA ALA A 10 19.48 -0.90 6.46
C ALA A 10 20.00 -0.42 5.08
N GLY A 11 20.33 0.87 4.93
CA GLY A 11 20.83 1.45 3.67
C GLY A 11 19.73 1.80 2.66
N CYS A 12 18.46 1.75 3.05
CA CYS A 12 17.35 2.10 2.18
C CYS A 12 17.04 3.61 2.25
N ARG A 13 16.81 4.24 1.09
CA ARG A 13 16.21 5.57 1.02
C ARG A 13 14.72 5.48 1.31
N ALA A 14 14.31 5.80 2.53
CA ALA A 14 12.91 5.81 2.93
C ALA A 14 12.26 7.20 2.72
N VAL A 15 11.10 7.22 2.10
CA VAL A 15 10.27 8.41 1.92
C VAL A 15 8.87 8.10 2.46
N ALA A 16 8.36 8.96 3.33
CA ALA A 16 6.96 8.96 3.76
C ALA A 16 6.31 10.25 3.27
N ILE A 17 5.12 10.15 2.70
CA ILE A 17 4.35 11.29 2.19
C ILE A 17 3.06 11.44 2.98
N ASP A 18 2.61 12.68 3.15
CA ASP A 18 1.26 12.99 3.59
C ASP A 18 0.34 13.00 2.36
N LEU A 19 -0.65 12.10 2.33
CA LEU A 19 -1.65 12.07 1.25
C LEU A 19 -2.47 13.38 1.24
N PRO A 20 -3.04 13.77 0.08
CA PRO A 20 -3.85 14.98 -0.01
C PRO A 20 -4.98 15.01 1.03
N GLY A 21 -5.12 16.12 1.75
CA GLY A 21 -6.08 16.28 2.85
C GLY A 21 -5.57 15.84 4.23
N PHE A 22 -4.36 15.27 4.34
CA PHE A 22 -3.79 14.78 5.60
C PHE A 22 -2.47 15.47 5.96
N GLY A 23 -2.07 15.39 7.23
CA GLY A 23 -0.75 15.85 7.71
C GLY A 23 -0.42 17.30 7.33
N GLN A 24 0.71 17.50 6.65
CA GLN A 24 1.15 18.77 6.07
C GLN A 24 0.61 19.01 4.65
N SER A 25 -0.10 18.05 4.07
CA SER A 25 -0.79 18.13 2.77
C SER A 25 -2.29 18.46 2.91
N LYS A 26 -2.73 19.02 4.04
CA LYS A 26 -4.15 19.31 4.34
C LYS A 26 -4.85 20.19 3.31
N SER A 27 -4.14 21.13 2.70
CA SER A 27 -4.69 22.04 1.68
C SER A 27 -4.73 21.43 0.28
N ALA A 28 -4.09 20.28 0.06
CA ALA A 28 -4.10 19.60 -1.22
C ALA A 28 -5.44 18.89 -1.43
N VAL A 29 -6.01 19.04 -2.62
CA VAL A 29 -7.28 18.41 -3.00
C VAL A 29 -7.03 16.95 -3.36
N ALA A 30 -7.76 16.04 -2.72
CA ALA A 30 -7.71 14.62 -3.07
C ALA A 30 -8.24 14.40 -4.49
N PRO A 31 -7.54 13.60 -5.33
CA PRO A 31 -7.97 13.34 -6.70
C PRO A 31 -9.22 12.46 -6.78
N SER A 32 -9.63 11.83 -5.66
CA SER A 32 -10.81 10.98 -5.57
C SER A 32 -11.36 11.00 -4.14
N ALA A 33 -12.66 10.73 -4.00
CA ALA A 33 -13.31 10.61 -2.70
C ALA A 33 -12.80 9.36 -1.94
N VAL A 34 -12.85 9.38 -0.60
CA VAL A 34 -12.47 8.22 0.22
C VAL A 34 -13.29 7.00 -0.18
N GLY A 35 -12.61 5.88 -0.41
CA GLY A 35 -13.20 4.64 -0.91
C GLY A 35 -13.19 4.51 -2.43
N GLU A 36 -12.96 5.58 -3.19
CA GLU A 36 -12.79 5.55 -4.66
C GLU A 36 -11.33 5.43 -5.09
N LEU A 37 -11.08 4.72 -6.20
CA LEU A 37 -9.72 4.55 -6.70
C LEU A 37 -9.17 5.89 -7.20
N ALA A 38 -8.05 6.32 -6.63
CA ALA A 38 -7.30 7.43 -7.18
C ALA A 38 -6.69 7.04 -8.53
N PRO A 39 -6.37 8.01 -9.41
CA PRO A 39 -5.62 7.72 -10.63
C PRO A 39 -4.27 7.07 -10.30
N GLY A 40 -3.94 5.93 -10.93
CA GLY A 40 -2.66 5.23 -10.70
C GLY A 40 -1.44 6.11 -11.00
N GLY A 41 -1.61 7.08 -11.90
CA GLY A 41 -0.60 8.10 -12.20
C GLY A 41 -0.23 9.01 -11.03
N PHE A 42 -1.05 9.13 -9.97
CA PHE A 42 -0.74 10.00 -8.83
C PHE A 42 0.59 9.62 -8.16
N LEU A 43 0.73 8.35 -7.74
CA LEU A 43 1.96 7.89 -7.08
C LEU A 43 3.14 7.78 -8.06
N LYS A 44 2.88 7.55 -9.35
CA LYS A 44 3.91 7.65 -10.39
C LYS A 44 4.52 9.05 -10.42
N HIS A 45 3.69 10.10 -10.47
CA HIS A 45 4.18 11.48 -10.47
C HIS A 45 4.92 11.83 -9.18
N VAL A 46 4.49 11.30 -8.02
CA VAL A 46 5.24 11.47 -6.77
C VAL A 46 6.63 10.85 -6.86
N CYS A 47 6.74 9.62 -7.36
CA CYS A 47 8.03 8.96 -7.54
C CYS A 47 8.94 9.76 -8.49
N GLU A 48 8.40 10.24 -9.61
CA GLU A 48 9.13 11.05 -10.59
C GLU A 48 9.61 12.39 -9.99
N ALA A 49 8.73 13.11 -9.30
CA ALA A 49 9.06 14.40 -8.68
C ALA A 49 10.15 14.27 -7.60
N LEU A 50 10.21 13.12 -6.93
CA LEU A 50 11.21 12.83 -5.90
C LEU A 50 12.48 12.16 -6.45
N GLY A 51 12.56 11.95 -7.77
CA GLY A 51 13.67 11.27 -8.43
C GLY A 51 13.86 9.85 -7.90
N MET A 52 12.76 9.12 -7.72
CA MET A 52 12.77 7.72 -7.30
C MET A 52 12.75 6.81 -8.54
N GLY A 53 13.59 5.77 -8.52
CA GLY A 53 13.47 4.65 -9.45
C GLY A 53 12.33 3.71 -9.04
N PRO A 54 12.37 2.43 -9.45
CA PRO A 54 11.46 1.43 -8.90
C PRO A 54 11.50 1.43 -7.36
N VAL A 55 10.34 1.32 -6.70
CA VAL A 55 10.20 1.49 -5.25
C VAL A 55 9.59 0.27 -4.58
N VAL A 56 9.85 0.10 -3.28
CA VAL A 56 9.04 -0.76 -2.42
C VAL A 56 7.91 0.08 -1.85
N VAL A 57 6.67 -0.34 -2.06
CA VAL A 57 5.49 0.41 -1.60
C VAL A 57 4.94 -0.23 -0.33
N VAL A 58 4.98 0.50 0.78
CA VAL A 58 4.30 0.13 2.04
C VAL A 58 2.98 0.88 2.09
N SER A 59 1.85 0.17 2.17
CA SER A 59 0.52 0.77 2.03
C SER A 59 -0.45 0.31 3.12
N PRO A 60 -0.56 1.07 4.23
CA PRO A 60 -1.53 0.81 5.28
C PRO A 60 -2.91 1.39 5.02
N SER A 61 -3.95 0.58 5.20
CA SER A 61 -5.34 1.00 5.31
C SER A 61 -5.81 1.92 4.16
N LEU A 62 -6.11 3.19 4.44
CA LEU A 62 -6.62 4.18 3.50
C LEU A 62 -5.76 4.32 2.24
N SER A 63 -4.43 4.18 2.35
CA SER A 63 -3.54 4.36 1.20
C SER A 63 -3.75 3.32 0.09
N GLY A 64 -4.48 2.23 0.38
CA GLY A 64 -4.92 1.24 -0.61
C GLY A 64 -5.59 1.87 -1.85
N MET A 65 -6.40 2.92 -1.65
CA MET A 65 -7.09 3.61 -2.76
C MET A 65 -6.13 4.31 -3.74
N TYR A 66 -4.89 4.58 -3.34
CA TYR A 66 -3.83 5.16 -4.19
C TYR A 66 -2.83 4.10 -4.63
N SER A 67 -2.42 3.21 -3.73
CA SER A 67 -1.37 2.24 -3.98
C SER A 67 -1.81 1.13 -4.91
N LEU A 68 -3.06 0.64 -4.81
CA LEU A 68 -3.52 -0.44 -5.67
C LEU A 68 -3.59 -0.01 -7.15
N PRO A 69 -4.20 1.15 -7.52
CA PRO A 69 -4.13 1.63 -8.90
C PRO A 69 -2.70 1.80 -9.42
N PHE A 70 -1.80 2.36 -8.62
CA PHE A 70 -0.39 2.49 -8.98
C PHE A 70 0.27 1.11 -9.20
N PHE A 71 0.03 0.17 -8.29
CA PHE A 71 0.57 -1.18 -8.34
C PHE A 71 0.12 -1.95 -9.59
N PHE A 72 -1.17 -1.87 -9.94
CA PHE A 72 -1.71 -2.57 -11.11
C PHE A 72 -1.37 -1.89 -12.45
N GLN A 73 -1.28 -0.55 -12.49
CA GLN A 73 -1.06 0.19 -13.74
C GLN A 73 0.42 0.45 -14.03
N HIS A 74 1.27 0.39 -13.00
CA HIS A 74 2.69 0.73 -13.07
C HIS A 74 3.57 -0.31 -12.37
N GLU A 75 3.26 -1.59 -12.56
CA GLU A 75 3.97 -2.71 -11.91
C GLU A 75 5.50 -2.62 -12.05
N ALA A 76 6.01 -2.22 -13.21
CA ALA A 76 7.46 -2.07 -13.44
C ALA A 76 8.16 -1.05 -12.51
N LEU A 77 7.41 -0.15 -11.87
CA LEU A 77 7.91 0.80 -10.88
C LEU A 77 7.80 0.28 -9.44
N VAL A 78 7.24 -0.92 -9.22
CA VAL A 78 7.07 -1.52 -7.89
C VAL A 78 7.96 -2.75 -7.76
N GLN A 79 9.04 -2.64 -6.99
CA GLN A 79 9.95 -3.78 -6.74
C GLN A 79 9.36 -4.79 -5.76
N ALA A 80 8.58 -4.31 -4.79
CA ALA A 80 7.82 -5.14 -3.87
C ALA A 80 6.64 -4.34 -3.30
N TYR A 81 5.57 -5.04 -2.95
CA TYR A 81 4.38 -4.45 -2.37
C TYR A 81 4.13 -4.99 -0.96
N ILE A 82 3.99 -4.09 0.02
CA ILE A 82 3.75 -4.42 1.43
C ILE A 82 2.42 -3.79 1.86
N PRO A 83 1.28 -4.41 1.49
CA PRO A 83 -0.03 -3.95 1.94
C PRO A 83 -0.24 -4.30 3.42
N VAL A 84 -0.73 -3.32 4.19
CA VAL A 84 -1.11 -3.49 5.60
C VAL A 84 -2.61 -3.23 5.74
N ALA A 85 -3.41 -4.28 5.64
CA ALA A 85 -4.88 -4.22 5.62
C ALA A 85 -5.46 -3.07 4.75
N PRO A 86 -5.10 -2.94 3.46
CA PRO A 86 -5.54 -1.82 2.62
C PRO A 86 -7.04 -1.90 2.28
N ILE A 87 -7.65 -0.74 2.05
CA ILE A 87 -8.99 -0.61 1.47
C ILE A 87 -8.96 -0.75 -0.06
N CYS A 88 -10.14 -0.84 -0.69
CA CYS A 88 -10.36 -0.86 -2.14
C CYS A 88 -9.83 -2.10 -2.88
N THR A 89 -9.48 -3.17 -2.17
CA THR A 89 -9.03 -4.43 -2.79
C THR A 89 -10.09 -5.12 -3.63
N GLU A 90 -11.36 -4.91 -3.28
CA GLU A 90 -12.53 -5.45 -3.97
C GLU A 90 -12.81 -4.77 -5.31
N LYS A 91 -12.11 -3.67 -5.61
CA LYS A 91 -12.26 -2.92 -6.86
C LYS A 91 -11.44 -3.48 -8.02
N PHE A 92 -10.70 -4.56 -7.80
CA PHE A 92 -9.87 -5.24 -8.80
C PHE A 92 -10.31 -6.69 -8.97
N THR A 93 -10.22 -7.21 -10.19
CA THR A 93 -10.64 -8.58 -10.51
C THR A 93 -9.59 -9.61 -10.07
N ALA A 94 -10.00 -10.87 -9.94
CA ALA A 94 -9.09 -11.96 -9.62
C ALA A 94 -7.96 -12.09 -10.65
N GLU A 95 -8.28 -11.91 -11.94
CA GLU A 95 -7.32 -12.01 -13.05
C GLU A 95 -6.24 -10.93 -12.96
N GLN A 96 -6.64 -9.71 -12.57
CA GLN A 96 -5.68 -8.62 -12.34
C GLN A 96 -4.71 -9.01 -11.22
N TYR A 97 -5.19 -9.52 -10.10
CA TYR A 97 -4.32 -10.00 -9.01
C TYR A 97 -3.39 -11.13 -9.46
N ILE A 98 -3.91 -12.11 -10.19
CA ILE A 98 -3.12 -13.27 -10.65
C ILE A 98 -2.03 -12.85 -11.65
N SER A 99 -2.27 -11.82 -12.47
CA SER A 99 -1.30 -11.36 -13.47
C SER A 99 -0.04 -10.73 -12.88
N ILE A 100 -0.12 -10.18 -11.65
CA ILE A 100 0.98 -9.49 -11.01
C ILE A 100 2.08 -10.46 -10.58
N GLN A 101 3.31 -10.16 -11.02
CA GLN A 101 4.52 -10.90 -10.68
C GLN A 101 5.31 -10.27 -9.52
N THR A 102 5.01 -9.02 -9.18
CA THR A 102 5.71 -8.29 -8.11
C THR A 102 5.62 -9.00 -6.75
N PRO A 103 6.76 -9.30 -6.10
CA PRO A 103 6.77 -9.89 -4.76
C PRO A 103 5.97 -9.08 -3.75
N SER A 104 5.11 -9.74 -2.99
CA SER A 104 4.20 -9.07 -2.06
C SER A 104 4.26 -9.67 -0.65
N LEU A 105 4.34 -8.81 0.35
CA LEU A 105 4.28 -9.18 1.77
C LEU A 105 3.00 -8.61 2.38
N ILE A 106 1.97 -9.46 2.49
CA ILE A 106 0.68 -9.09 3.05
C ILE A 106 0.77 -9.09 4.56
N VAL A 107 0.50 -7.96 5.19
CA VAL A 107 0.55 -7.78 6.64
C VAL A 107 -0.85 -7.45 7.18
N TYR A 108 -1.22 -8.05 8.30
CA TYR A 108 -2.46 -7.71 9.01
C TYR A 108 -2.33 -7.87 10.52
N GLY A 109 -3.11 -7.09 11.27
CA GLY A 109 -3.31 -7.29 12.70
C GLY A 109 -4.26 -8.45 12.97
N ASP A 110 -4.06 -9.17 14.07
CA ASP A 110 -4.97 -10.23 14.49
C ASP A 110 -6.40 -9.72 14.76
N GLN A 111 -6.54 -8.47 15.24
CA GLN A 111 -7.80 -7.81 15.60
C GLN A 111 -8.54 -7.09 14.46
N ASP A 112 -8.00 -7.03 13.23
CA ASP A 112 -8.61 -6.30 12.10
C ASP A 112 -9.78 -7.08 11.44
N ALA A 113 -10.84 -7.39 12.20
CA ALA A 113 -11.83 -8.41 11.81
C ALA A 113 -12.57 -8.17 10.47
N GLN A 114 -13.05 -6.95 10.19
CA GLN A 114 -13.88 -6.70 9.00
C GLN A 114 -13.06 -6.42 7.72
N LEU A 115 -11.99 -5.63 7.82
CA LEU A 115 -11.14 -5.32 6.66
C LEU A 115 -10.25 -6.51 6.27
N LYS A 116 -9.93 -7.40 7.23
CA LYS A 116 -9.14 -8.61 6.97
C LYS A 116 -9.71 -9.45 5.86
N GLU A 117 -10.96 -9.89 5.96
CA GLU A 117 -11.43 -11.01 5.14
C GLU A 117 -11.46 -10.63 3.67
N VAL A 118 -12.05 -9.48 3.33
CA VAL A 118 -12.12 -9.01 1.94
C VAL A 118 -10.72 -8.70 1.40
N SER A 119 -9.92 -7.93 2.15
CA SER A 119 -8.58 -7.52 1.74
C SER A 119 -7.65 -8.71 1.55
N LEU A 120 -7.62 -9.62 2.53
CA LEU A 120 -6.79 -10.82 2.50
C LEU A 120 -7.22 -11.80 1.40
N ASN A 121 -8.53 -12.00 1.21
CA ASN A 121 -9.04 -12.91 0.17
C ASN A 121 -8.69 -12.43 -1.23
N ASN A 122 -8.61 -11.11 -1.46
CA ASN A 122 -8.17 -10.55 -2.73
C ASN A 122 -6.66 -10.58 -2.89
N LEU A 123 -5.91 -10.12 -1.87
CA LEU A 123 -4.45 -10.07 -1.93
C LEU A 123 -3.79 -11.46 -2.01
N ARG A 124 -4.40 -12.51 -1.44
CA ARG A 124 -3.91 -13.90 -1.58
C ARG A 124 -3.94 -14.44 -3.01
N LYS A 125 -4.59 -13.75 -3.94
CA LYS A 125 -4.60 -14.11 -5.36
C LYS A 125 -3.33 -13.65 -6.09
N LEU A 126 -2.48 -12.82 -5.47
CA LEU A 126 -1.19 -12.42 -6.01
C LEU A 126 -0.29 -13.65 -6.19
N ALA A 127 0.33 -13.81 -7.36
CA ALA A 127 1.12 -15.00 -7.67
C ALA A 127 2.29 -15.21 -6.69
N ASN A 128 2.98 -14.12 -6.33
CA ASN A 128 4.18 -14.15 -5.51
C ASN A 128 3.93 -13.46 -4.15
N HIS A 129 3.18 -14.10 -3.25
CA HIS A 129 2.84 -13.52 -1.95
C HIS A 129 3.36 -14.32 -0.74
N LYS A 130 3.62 -13.59 0.34
CA LYS A 130 3.75 -14.13 1.70
C LYS A 130 2.79 -13.39 2.62
N VAL A 131 2.33 -14.07 3.65
CA VAL A 131 1.38 -13.52 4.63
C VAL A 131 2.03 -13.48 6.01
N VAL A 132 1.98 -12.33 6.67
CA VAL A 132 2.44 -12.13 8.04
C VAL A 132 1.30 -11.61 8.89
N VAL A 133 1.06 -12.31 10.00
CA VAL A 133 0.10 -11.89 11.03
C VAL A 133 0.88 -11.25 12.16
N ILE A 134 0.52 -10.02 12.52
CA ILE A 134 1.06 -9.37 13.71
C ILE A 134 0.04 -9.58 14.83
N LEU A 135 0.47 -10.27 15.89
CA LEU A 135 -0.28 -10.37 17.13
C LEU A 135 -0.08 -9.05 17.88
N LEU A 136 -1.16 -8.28 18.03
CA LEU A 136 -1.11 -7.00 18.71
C LEU A 136 -1.67 -7.16 20.13
N GLU A 137 -0.99 -6.61 21.11
CA GLU A 137 -1.64 -6.29 22.38
C GLU A 137 -2.72 -5.22 22.10
N SER A 138 -3.89 -5.44 22.70
CA SER A 138 -5.20 -4.81 22.42
C SER A 138 -5.18 -3.38 21.83
N GLY A 139 -5.80 -3.20 20.66
CA GLY A 139 -6.28 -1.89 20.18
C GLY A 139 -5.30 -1.02 19.38
N VAL A 140 -4.09 -1.51 19.06
CA VAL A 140 -3.11 -0.74 18.30
C VAL A 140 -3.19 -1.13 16.82
N PRO A 141 -3.36 -0.19 15.87
CA PRO A 141 -3.23 -0.50 14.45
C PRO A 141 -1.81 -1.01 14.14
N CYS A 142 -1.68 -2.01 13.27
CA CYS A 142 -0.40 -2.68 12.99
C CYS A 142 0.64 -1.85 12.21
N TYR A 143 0.48 -0.51 12.13
CA TYR A 143 1.27 0.42 11.31
C TYR A 143 1.87 1.59 12.11
#